data_AF-A0A2L0BVP8-F1
#
_entry.id   AF-A0A2L0BVP8-F1
#
_cell.length_a   1.000
_cell.length_b   1.000
_cell.length_c   1.000
_cell.angle_alpha   90.00
_cell.angle_beta   90.00
_cell.angle_gamma   90.00
#
_symmetry.space_group_name_H-M   'P 1'
#
loop_
_entity.id
_entity.type
_entity.pdbx_description
1 polymer ?
#
loop_
_entity_poly.entity_id
_entity_poly.type
_entity_poly.pdbx_seq_one_letter_code
_entity_poly.pdbx_strand_id
1 'polypeptide(L)'
;TLEGNMEDPSKFQWMLDWSHVWAAVFKSLFGYVCFLTFQNDTQQVITNNLHSTGFKGLVNMCLVVKALLSYPLPYYAACELLERAFFRGRPKTVFPSIWALDGELQVWGLAWRLGVVVFTILMACFIPHFSIL
;
A
#
# COMPACT_ATOMS: atom_id res chain seq x y z
N THR A 1 1.26 -17.10 7.14
CA THR A 1 0.07 -16.21 7.14
C THR A 1 -0.10 -15.64 8.54
N LEU A 2 -0.54 -14.39 8.70
CA LEU A 2 -0.68 -13.72 10.02
C LEU A 2 -1.49 -14.55 11.02
N GLU A 3 -2.53 -15.23 10.52
CA GLU A 3 -3.37 -16.19 11.25
C GLU A 3 -2.58 -17.29 11.97
N GLY A 4 -1.53 -17.82 11.35
CA GLY A 4 -0.74 -18.94 11.89
C GLY A 4 0.27 -18.52 12.97
N ASN A 5 0.52 -17.21 13.13
CA ASN A 5 1.41 -16.68 14.16
C ASN A 5 0.65 -16.24 15.42
N MET A 6 -0.68 -16.37 15.45
CA MET A 6 -1.48 -16.07 16.64
C MET A 6 -1.42 -17.22 17.65
N GLU A 7 -1.38 -16.88 18.93
CA GLU A 7 -1.49 -17.83 20.02
C GLU A 7 -2.82 -18.62 19.96
N ASP A 8 -3.89 -17.97 19.49
CA ASP A 8 -5.19 -18.60 19.26
C ASP A 8 -5.75 -18.22 17.88
N PRO A 9 -5.50 -19.04 16.84
CA PRO A 9 -5.95 -18.79 15.48
C PRO A 9 -7.48 -18.73 15.34
N SER A 10 -8.24 -19.34 16.26
CA SER A 10 -9.71 -19.35 16.22
C SER A 10 -10.33 -17.97 16.45
N LYS A 11 -9.57 -17.06 17.09
CA LYS A 11 -9.99 -15.68 17.39
C LYS A 11 -9.58 -14.66 16.33
N PHE A 12 -8.94 -15.10 15.23
CA PHE A 12 -8.47 -14.18 14.20
C PHE A 12 -9.61 -13.31 13.62
N GLN A 13 -10.76 -13.92 13.31
CA GLN A 13 -11.91 -13.17 12.78
C GLN A 13 -12.40 -12.11 13.77
N TRP A 14 -12.54 -12.48 15.05
CA TRP A 14 -12.93 -11.57 16.11
C TRP A 14 -11.93 -10.41 16.29
N MET A 15 -10.63 -10.71 16.25
CA MET A 15 -9.58 -9.69 16.30
C MET A 15 -9.65 -8.74 15.10
N LEU A 16 -9.87 -9.27 13.89
CA LEU A 16 -10.04 -8.45 12.69
C LEU A 16 -11.26 -7.53 12.79
N ASP A 17 -12.41 -8.06 13.20
CA ASP A 17 -13.65 -7.29 13.30
C ASP A 17 -13.47 -6.12 14.28
N TRP A 18 -12.90 -6.37 15.47
CA TRP A 18 -12.59 -5.30 16.42
C TRP A 18 -11.56 -4.31 15.91
N SER A 19 -10.51 -4.79 15.23
CA SER A 19 -9.49 -3.91 14.63
C SER A 19 -10.11 -2.98 13.60
N HIS A 20 -11.06 -3.46 12.80
CA HIS A 20 -11.80 -2.65 11.85
C HIS A 20 -12.74 -1.64 12.52
N VAL A 21 -13.45 -2.05 13.58
CA VAL A 21 -14.30 -1.13 14.38
C VAL A 21 -13.47 0.02 14.94
N TRP A 22 -12.36 -0.29 15.61
CA TRP A 22 -11.47 0.74 16.15
C TRP A 22 -10.87 1.61 15.06
N ALA A 23 -10.43 1.03 13.94
CA ALA A 23 -9.92 1.79 12.81
C ALA A 23 -10.97 2.75 12.24
N ALA A 24 -12.24 2.33 12.16
CA ALA A 24 -13.33 3.18 11.69
C ALA A 24 -13.59 4.34 12.66
N VAL A 25 -13.61 4.08 13.97
CA VAL A 25 -13.77 5.11 15.01
C VAL A 25 -12.66 6.15 14.92
N PHE A 26 -11.39 5.71 14.91
CA PHE A 26 -10.25 6.64 14.84
C PHE A 26 -10.24 7.47 13.56
N LYS A 27 -10.50 6.85 12.40
CA LYS A 27 -10.56 7.57 11.12
C LYS A 27 -11.69 8.60 11.10
N SER A 28 -12.87 8.23 11.60
CA SER A 28 -14.04 9.11 11.61
C SER A 28 -13.86 10.29 12.56
N LEU A 29 -13.36 10.04 13.78
CA LEU A 29 -13.07 11.10 14.75
C LEU A 29 -11.98 12.04 14.25
N PHE A 30 -10.89 11.49 13.70
CA PHE A 30 -9.82 12.30 13.12
C PHE A 30 -10.34 13.18 11.99
N GLY A 31 -11.10 12.60 11.04
CA GLY A 31 -11.70 13.34 9.94
C GLY A 31 -12.66 14.44 10.42
N TYR A 32 -13.51 14.14 11.41
CA TYR A 32 -14.45 15.09 11.98
C TYR A 32 -13.75 16.28 12.66
N VAL A 33 -12.74 16.01 13.50
CA VAL A 33 -11.95 17.07 14.16
C VAL A 33 -11.23 17.94 13.13
N CYS A 34 -10.61 17.32 12.13
CA CYS A 34 -9.93 18.03 11.05
C CYS A 34 -10.88 18.92 10.23
N PHE A 35 -12.06 18.41 9.87
CA PHE A 35 -13.07 19.18 9.16
C PHE A 35 -13.58 20.37 9.98
N LEU A 36 -13.83 20.19 11.28
CA LEU A 36 -14.22 21.30 12.15
C LEU A 36 -13.10 22.33 12.35
N THR A 37 -11.84 21.89 12.32
CA THR A 37 -10.67 22.77 12.55
C THR A 37 -10.37 23.63 11.33
N PHE A 38 -10.39 23.06 10.13
CA PHE A 38 -9.99 23.76 8.89
C PHE A 38 -11.17 24.16 8.01
N GLN A 39 -12.35 23.57 8.20
CA GLN A 39 -13.59 23.88 7.49
C GLN A 39 -13.36 23.98 5.96
N ASN A 40 -13.60 25.16 5.38
CA ASN A 40 -13.50 25.42 3.95
C ASN A 40 -12.05 25.36 3.43
N ASP A 41 -11.05 25.47 4.30
CA ASP A 41 -9.63 25.40 3.95
C ASP A 41 -9.08 23.96 3.96
N THR A 42 -9.93 22.95 4.17
CA THR A 42 -9.51 21.55 4.23
C THR A 42 -8.98 21.05 2.88
N GLN A 43 -7.67 21.04 2.70
CA GLN A 43 -7.00 20.41 1.55
C GLN A 43 -7.11 18.88 1.59
N GLN A 44 -6.98 18.24 0.41
CA GLN A 44 -6.99 16.77 0.26
C GLN A 44 -5.94 16.07 1.14
N VAL A 45 -4.80 16.73 1.36
CA VAL A 45 -3.75 16.27 2.26
C VAL A 45 -3.79 17.13 3.52
N ILE A 46 -4.32 16.57 4.61
CA ILE A 46 -4.59 17.30 5.85
C ILE A 46 -3.34 17.96 6.46
N THR A 47 -2.17 17.35 6.26
CA THR A 47 -0.90 17.91 6.79
C THR A 47 -0.52 19.21 6.11
N ASN A 48 -1.04 19.49 4.92
CA ASN A 48 -0.82 20.77 4.24
C ASN A 48 -1.53 21.93 4.93
N ASN A 49 -2.62 21.66 5.67
CA ASN A 49 -3.39 22.66 6.41
C ASN A 49 -2.75 23.04 7.76
N LEU A 50 -1.66 22.37 8.17
CA LEU A 50 -0.98 22.70 9.41
C LEU A 50 -0.25 24.05 9.28
N HIS A 51 -0.64 25.03 10.10
CA HIS A 51 -0.06 26.37 10.10
C HIS A 51 1.37 26.41 10.68
N SER A 52 1.69 25.52 11.63
CA SER A 52 3.02 25.46 12.24
C SER A 52 4.01 24.75 11.31
N THR A 53 4.98 25.51 10.79
CA THR A 53 6.01 25.01 9.87
C THR A 53 6.82 23.84 10.47
N GLY A 54 7.16 23.91 11.75
CA GLY A 54 7.93 22.86 12.44
C GLY A 54 7.12 21.56 12.61
N PHE A 55 5.87 21.67 13.06
CA PHE A 55 5.00 20.51 13.23
C PHE A 55 4.63 19.87 11.89
N LYS A 56 4.34 20.69 10.87
CA LYS A 56 4.11 20.23 9.49
C LYS A 56 5.31 19.46 8.95
N GLY A 57 6.53 19.98 9.14
CA GLY A 57 7.77 19.33 8.71
C GLY A 57 7.97 17.97 9.38
N LEU A 58 7.77 17.89 10.70
CA LEU A 58 7.88 16.64 11.45
C LEU A 58 6.89 15.58 10.94
N VAL A 59 5.61 15.93 10.83
CA VAL A 59 4.57 14.99 10.40
C VAL A 59 4.82 14.51 8.97
N ASN A 60 5.16 15.42 8.04
CA ASN A 60 5.49 15.04 6.67
C ASN A 60 6.72 14.13 6.59
N MET A 61 7.76 14.39 7.40
CA MET A 61 8.93 13.50 7.47
C MET A 61 8.54 12.11 7.95
N CYS A 62 7.73 12.01 9.02
CA CYS A 62 7.21 10.73 9.51
C CYS A 62 6.38 10.00 8.43
N LEU A 63 5.57 10.71 7.64
CA LEU A 63 4.80 10.13 6.55
C LEU A 63 5.70 9.59 5.44
N VAL A 64 6.76 10.30 5.06
CA VAL A 64 7.73 9.83 4.06
C VAL A 64 8.46 8.59 4.56
N VAL A 65 8.94 8.60 5.82
CA VAL A 65 9.60 7.43 6.42
C VAL A 65 8.65 6.23 6.44
N LYS A 66 7.41 6.44 6.88
CA LYS A 66 6.38 5.39 6.86
C LYS A 66 6.17 4.84 5.46
N ALA A 67 6.08 5.71 4.44
CA ALA A 67 5.87 5.30 3.06
C ALA A 67 7.04 4.45 2.53
N LEU A 68 8.29 4.87 2.77
CA LEU A 68 9.48 4.12 2.36
C LEU A 68 9.57 2.75 3.02
N LEU A 69 9.25 2.67 4.31
CA LEU A 69 9.25 1.40 5.06
C LEU A 69 8.08 0.49 4.66
N SER A 70 6.94 1.08 4.31
CA SER A 70 5.73 0.31 3.99
C SER A 70 5.66 -0.09 2.52
N TYR A 71 6.34 0.61 1.60
CA TYR A 71 6.28 0.35 0.15
C TYR A 71 6.66 -1.09 -0.28
N PRO A 72 7.69 -1.73 0.31
CA PRO A 72 8.08 -3.08 -0.11
C PRO A 72 6.98 -4.12 0.10
N LEU A 73 6.20 -4.02 1.18
CA LEU A 73 5.16 -4.98 1.54
C LEU A 73 4.06 -5.16 0.47
N PRO A 74 3.31 -4.11 0.08
CA PRO A 74 2.31 -4.21 -0.97
C PRO A 74 2.94 -4.41 -2.34
N TYR A 75 4.15 -3.88 -2.60
CA TYR A 75 4.85 -4.10 -3.86
C TYR A 75 5.12 -5.58 -4.11
N TYR A 76 5.74 -6.27 -3.15
CA TYR A 76 6.01 -7.70 -3.29
C TYR A 76 4.73 -8.53 -3.36
N ALA A 77 3.71 -8.19 -2.56
CA ALA A 77 2.41 -8.85 -2.63
C ALA A 77 1.75 -8.69 -4.01
N ALA A 78 1.80 -7.48 -4.60
CA ALA A 78 1.26 -7.22 -5.93
C ALA A 78 2.05 -7.98 -7.01
N CYS A 79 3.39 -7.96 -6.96
CA CYS A 79 4.22 -8.73 -7.87
C CYS A 79 3.90 -10.22 -7.80
N GLU A 80 3.72 -10.79 -6.61
CA GLU A 80 3.39 -12.19 -6.43
C GLU A 80 2.00 -12.54 -6.99
N LEU A 81 0.99 -11.70 -6.74
CA LEU A 81 -0.36 -11.89 -7.29
C LEU A 81 -0.35 -11.83 -8.82
N LEU A 82 0.36 -10.85 -9.39
CA LEU A 82 0.50 -10.70 -10.83
C LEU A 82 1.28 -11.86 -11.46
N GLU A 83 2.36 -12.31 -10.82
CA GLU A 83 3.11 -13.48 -11.24
C GLU A 83 2.23 -14.73 -11.25
N ARG A 84 1.45 -14.96 -10.20
CA ARG A 84 0.50 -16.07 -10.13
C ARG A 84 -0.59 -15.99 -11.20
N ALA A 85 -1.01 -14.78 -11.58
CA ALA A 85 -2.04 -14.56 -12.59
C ALA A 85 -1.53 -14.74 -14.03
N PHE A 86 -0.31 -14.33 -14.33
CA PHE A 86 0.19 -14.24 -15.70
C PHE A 86 1.31 -15.24 -16.05
N PHE A 87 2.09 -15.74 -15.08
CA PHE A 87 3.38 -16.43 -15.30
C PHE A 87 3.49 -17.81 -14.59
N ARG A 88 2.43 -18.62 -14.61
CA ARG A 88 2.42 -20.01 -14.09
C ARG A 88 2.80 -21.09 -15.13
N GLY A 89 3.17 -20.71 -16.35
CA GLY A 89 3.44 -21.64 -17.45
C GLY A 89 2.17 -22.22 -18.10
N ARG A 90 2.33 -22.75 -19.32
CA ARG A 90 1.23 -23.41 -20.05
C ARG A 90 0.93 -24.79 -19.44
N PRO A 91 -0.33 -25.25 -19.43
CA PRO A 91 -1.53 -24.64 -20.04
C PRO A 91 -2.26 -23.62 -19.15
N LYS A 92 -1.78 -23.32 -17.94
CA LYS A 92 -2.51 -22.53 -16.95
C LYS A 92 -2.44 -21.01 -17.17
N THR A 93 -1.39 -20.52 -17.85
CA THR A 93 -1.20 -19.09 -18.16
C THR A 93 -0.50 -18.90 -19.51
N VAL A 94 -0.57 -17.67 -20.05
CA VAL A 94 -0.10 -17.33 -21.40
C VAL A 94 1.43 -17.20 -21.47
N PHE A 95 2.08 -16.78 -20.38
CA PHE A 95 3.52 -16.51 -20.33
C PHE A 95 4.33 -17.64 -19.66
N PRO A 96 5.61 -17.82 -20.04
CA PRO A 96 6.53 -18.77 -19.39
C PRO A 96 6.76 -18.39 -17.92
N SER A 97 7.22 -19.35 -17.09
CA SER A 97 7.52 -19.08 -15.69
C SER A 97 8.64 -18.05 -15.55
N ILE A 98 8.51 -17.15 -14.57
CA ILE A 98 9.52 -16.13 -14.24
C ILE A 98 10.81 -16.74 -13.66
N TRP A 99 10.69 -17.92 -13.05
CA TRP A 99 11.78 -18.66 -12.44
C TRP A 99 12.38 -19.65 -13.44
N ALA A 100 13.72 -19.68 -13.51
CA ALA A 100 14.44 -20.75 -14.18
C ALA A 100 14.33 -22.06 -13.39
N LEU A 101 14.61 -23.20 -14.03
CA LEU A 101 14.57 -24.52 -13.39
C LEU A 101 15.52 -24.61 -12.17
N ASP A 102 16.58 -23.80 -12.16
CA ASP A 102 17.59 -23.70 -11.09
C ASP A 102 17.23 -22.71 -9.97
N GLY A 103 16.04 -22.07 -10.01
CA GLY A 103 15.62 -21.09 -9.01
C GLY A 103 16.17 -19.68 -9.20
N GLU A 104 16.93 -19.44 -10.28
CA GLU A 104 17.38 -18.10 -10.65
C GLU A 104 16.26 -17.27 -11.30
N LEU A 105 16.21 -15.98 -10.97
CA LEU A 105 15.27 -15.03 -11.56
C LEU A 105 15.67 -14.74 -13.00
N GLN A 106 14.83 -15.10 -13.97
CA GLN A 106 15.13 -14.80 -15.37
C GLN A 106 15.08 -13.29 -15.64
N VAL A 107 15.81 -12.83 -16.66
CA VAL A 107 15.82 -11.40 -17.09
C VAL A 107 14.41 -10.88 -17.34
N TRP A 108 13.50 -11.73 -17.85
CA TRP A 108 12.09 -11.42 -18.04
C TRP A 108 11.35 -11.13 -16.71
N GLY A 109 11.70 -11.83 -15.64
CA GLY A 109 11.20 -11.58 -14.29
C GLY A 109 11.62 -10.23 -13.73
N LEU A 110 12.88 -9.86 -13.94
CA LEU A 110 13.39 -8.55 -13.54
C LEU A 110 12.70 -7.43 -14.36
N ALA A 111 12.56 -7.62 -15.67
CA ALA A 111 11.85 -6.69 -16.54
C ALA A 111 10.38 -6.49 -16.12
N TRP A 112 9.69 -7.56 -15.71
CA TRP A 112 8.33 -7.49 -15.18
C TRP A 112 8.25 -6.64 -13.91
N ARG A 113 9.12 -6.91 -12.93
CA ARG A 113 9.20 -6.15 -11.67
C ARG A 113 9.47 -4.67 -11.91
N LEU A 114 10.44 -4.35 -12.77
CA LEU A 114 10.72 -2.97 -13.18
C LEU A 114 9.53 -2.34 -13.91
N GLY A 115 8.84 -3.10 -14.76
CA GLY A 115 7.62 -2.66 -15.44
C GLY A 115 6.51 -2.23 -14.48
N VAL A 116 6.29 -2.98 -13.39
CA VAL A 116 5.31 -2.61 -12.34
C VAL A 116 5.70 -1.30 -11.65
N VAL A 117 7.00 -1.10 -11.36
CA VAL A 117 7.48 0.16 -10.77
C VAL A 117 7.29 1.33 -11.73
N VAL A 118 7.70 1.17 -12.99
CA VAL A 118 7.54 2.22 -14.01
C VAL A 118 6.06 2.55 -14.22
N PHE A 119 5.20 1.55 -14.28
CA PHE A 119 3.76 1.75 -14.42
C PHE A 119 3.17 2.55 -13.24
N THR A 120 3.54 2.21 -12.01
CA THR A 120 3.05 2.96 -10.83
C THR A 120 3.60 4.40 -10.78
N ILE A 121 4.84 4.63 -11.23
CA ILE A 121 5.41 5.99 -11.38
C ILE A 121 4.67 6.78 -12.46
N LEU A 122 4.41 6.18 -13.62
CA LEU A 122 3.66 6.84 -14.70
C LEU A 122 2.25 7.24 -14.24
N MET A 123 1.55 6.35 -13.53
CA MET A 123 0.26 6.67 -12.92
C MET A 123 0.35 7.87 -11.98
N ALA A 124 1.38 7.92 -11.13
CA ALA A 124 1.61 9.04 -10.22
C ALA A 124 1.91 10.36 -10.96
N CYS A 125 2.60 10.31 -12.11
CA CYS A 125 2.89 11.48 -12.93
C CYS A 125 1.67 12.01 -13.67
N PHE A 126 0.84 11.12 -14.24
CA PHE A 126 -0.33 11.52 -15.04
C PHE A 126 -1.54 11.92 -14.19
N ILE A 127 -1.71 11.33 -13.01
CA ILE A 127 -2.88 11.54 -12.15
C ILE A 127 -2.41 11.88 -10.73
N PRO A 128 -1.92 13.10 -10.47
CA PRO A 128 -1.48 13.51 -9.14
C PRO A 128 -2.65 13.90 -8.21
N HIS A 129 -3.82 13.27 -8.36
CA HIS A 129 -4.99 13.51 -7.52
C HIS A 129 -5.08 12.45 -6.41
N PHE A 130 -4.62 12.81 -5.21
CA PHE A 130 -4.71 11.95 -4.03
C PHE A 130 -6.14 11.57 -3.66
N SER A 131 -7.15 12.34 -4.08
CA SER A 131 -8.57 12.08 -3.81
C SER A 131 -9.17 10.89 -4.54
N ILE A 132 -8.48 10.31 -5.55
CA ILE A 132 -8.99 9.16 -6.31
C ILE A 132 -8.56 7.82 -5.68
N LEU A 133 -7.61 7.87 -4.72
CA LEU A 133 -7.09 6.73 -3.97
C LEU A 133 -7.87 6.53 -2.66
#